data_AF-A0AAF0QPB3-F1
#
_entry.id   AF-A0AAF0QPB3-F1
#
_cell.length_a   1.000
_cell.length_b   1.000
_cell.length_c   1.000
_cell.angle_alpha   90.00
_cell.angle_beta   90.00
_cell.angle_gamma   90.00
#
_symmetry.space_group_name_H-M   'P 1'
#
loop_
_entity.id
_entity.type
_entity.pdbx_description
1 polymer ?
#
loop_
_entity_poly.entity_id
_entity_poly.type
_entity_poly.pdbx_seq_one_letter_code
_entity_poly.pdbx_strand_id
1 'polypeptide(L)'
;MLRQCTLMSLLHLLLRLKSFTVKMVNHYVEIECDAKSIYAEIMNRKMTHLEDAMRGLRGFDSSQSVRYKELCTFPKVELPPGYKIPKFEKFSGLGNPFIYLKIYCEKLIGVGNNEGIRIKLFNQSLTGKTLEWYSK
;
A
#
# COMPACT_ATOMS: atom_id res chain seq x y z
N MET A 1 60.63 37.33 -6.87
CA MET A 1 59.51 37.32 -7.83
C MET A 1 58.81 35.96 -7.97
N LEU A 2 59.50 34.80 -7.91
CA LEU A 2 58.85 33.48 -8.15
C LEU A 2 57.74 33.08 -7.15
N ARG A 3 57.76 33.54 -5.90
CA ARG A 3 56.74 33.18 -4.88
C ARG A 3 55.36 33.83 -5.11
N GLN A 4 55.28 34.97 -5.79
CA GLN A 4 54.00 35.65 -6.07
C GLN A 4 53.25 35.02 -7.25
N CYS A 5 53.96 34.53 -8.28
CA CYS A 5 53.35 33.86 -9.43
C CYS A 5 52.66 32.53 -9.06
N THR A 6 53.22 31.79 -8.09
CA THR A 6 52.62 30.52 -7.63
C THR A 6 51.33 30.73 -6.83
N LEU A 7 51.29 31.78 -6.00
CA LEU A 7 50.10 32.11 -5.20
C LEU A 7 48.91 32.53 -6.07
N MET A 8 49.14 33.31 -7.12
CA MET A 8 48.08 33.71 -8.06
C MET A 8 47.54 32.52 -8.85
N SER A 9 48.41 31.61 -9.30
CA SER A 9 47.99 30.38 -9.98
C SER A 9 47.18 29.45 -9.07
N LEU A 10 47.58 29.33 -7.80
CA LEU A 10 46.82 28.58 -6.80
C LEU A 10 45.47 29.24 -6.48
N LEU A 11 45.42 30.56 -6.36
CA LEU A 11 44.17 31.29 -6.14
C LEU A 11 43.20 31.12 -7.31
N HIS A 12 43.68 31.22 -8.55
CA HIS A 12 42.86 30.94 -9.74
C HIS A 12 42.38 29.49 -9.79
N LEU A 13 43.23 28.52 -9.45
CA LEU A 13 42.83 27.12 -9.39
C LEU A 13 41.77 26.89 -8.31
N LEU A 14 41.92 27.49 -7.13
CA LEU A 14 40.94 27.42 -6.04
C LEU A 14 39.60 28.06 -6.42
N LEU A 15 39.62 29.21 -7.09
CA LEU A 15 38.41 29.86 -7.59
C LEU A 15 37.72 29.00 -8.66
N ARG A 16 38.48 28.38 -9.55
CA ARG A 16 37.97 27.48 -10.59
C ARG A 16 37.38 26.20 -10.00
N LEU A 17 38.03 25.61 -8.99
CA LEU A 17 37.53 24.44 -8.26
C LEU A 17 36.25 24.79 -7.48
N LYS A 18 36.22 25.91 -6.75
CA LYS A 18 35.01 26.37 -6.05
C LYS A 18 33.84 26.62 -7.02
N SER A 19 34.11 27.26 -8.16
CA SER A 19 33.10 27.49 -9.20
C SER A 19 32.57 26.18 -9.77
N PHE A 20 33.46 25.21 -10.02
CA PHE A 20 33.09 23.88 -10.51
C PHE A 20 32.24 23.09 -9.50
N THR A 21 32.63 23.09 -8.22
CA THR A 21 31.87 22.40 -7.16
C THR A 21 30.49 23.01 -6.95
N VAL A 22 30.35 24.34 -6.99
CA VAL A 22 29.04 25.01 -6.86
C VAL A 22 28.12 24.65 -8.03
N LYS A 23 28.64 24.65 -9.27
CA LYS A 23 27.85 24.26 -10.44
C LYS A 23 27.38 22.80 -10.38
N MET A 24 28.26 21.90 -9.94
CA MET A 24 27.94 20.47 -9.81
C MET A 24 26.87 20.22 -8.73
N VAL A 25 26.98 20.90 -7.60
CA VAL A 25 25.98 20.82 -6.51
C VAL A 25 24.64 21.38 -6.96
N ASN A 26 24.60 22.54 -7.61
CA ASN A 26 23.36 23.12 -8.11
C ASN A 26 22.68 22.20 -9.14
N HIS A 27 23.44 21.62 -10.07
CA HIS A 27 22.91 20.67 -11.05
C HIS A 27 22.31 19.42 -10.39
N TYR A 28 22.96 18.90 -9.33
CA TYR A 28 22.40 17.78 -8.56
C TYR A 28 21.09 18.17 -7.85
N VAL A 29 21.04 19.36 -7.25
CA VAL A 29 19.83 19.88 -6.59
C VAL A 29 18.70 20.09 -7.60
N GLU A 30 18.99 20.61 -8.79
CA GLU A 30 18.02 20.75 -9.88
C GLU A 30 17.44 19.40 -10.31
N ILE A 31 18.30 18.39 -10.55
CA ILE A 31 17.87 17.02 -10.89
C ILE A 31 16.99 16.42 -9.79
N GLU A 32 17.37 16.61 -8.51
CA GLU A 32 16.60 16.08 -7.39
C GLU A 32 15.25 16.80 -7.23
N CYS A 33 15.20 18.11 -7.45
CA CYS A 33 13.97 18.91 -7.47
C CYS A 33 13.04 18.47 -8.61
N ASP A 34 13.56 18.24 -9.81
CA ASP A 34 12.79 17.76 -10.96
C ASP A 34 12.22 16.36 -10.69
N ALA A 35 13.03 15.45 -10.13
CA ALA A 35 12.58 14.12 -9.76
C ALA A 35 11.45 14.15 -8.70
N LYS A 36 11.56 15.02 -7.69
CA LYS A 36 10.51 15.24 -6.68
C LYS A 36 9.23 15.80 -7.30
N SER A 37 9.36 16.76 -8.22
CA SER A 37 8.23 17.37 -8.93
C SER A 37 7.47 16.34 -9.77
N ILE A 38 8.19 15.51 -10.53
CA ILE A 38 7.62 14.42 -11.34
C ILE A 38 6.86 13.43 -10.43
N TYR A 39 7.44 13.07 -9.29
CA TYR A 39 6.78 12.15 -8.36
C TYR A 39 5.49 12.74 -7.77
N ALA A 40 5.52 14.03 -7.40
CA ALA A 40 4.34 14.75 -6.92
C ALA A 40 3.23 14.81 -7.99
N GLU A 41 3.60 15.02 -9.26
CA GLU A 41 2.64 15.04 -10.37
C GLU A 41 2.01 13.66 -10.61
N ILE A 42 2.81 12.59 -10.58
CA ILE A 42 2.31 11.20 -10.69
C ILE A 42 1.33 10.91 -9.54
N MET A 43 1.67 11.31 -8.31
CA MET A 43 0.81 11.11 -7.15
C MET A 43 -0.48 11.92 -7.23
N ASN A 44 -0.42 13.17 -7.68
CA ASN A 44 -1.61 13.99 -7.90
C ASN A 44 -2.51 13.39 -8.98
N ARG A 45 -1.95 12.93 -10.11
CA ARG A 45 -2.73 12.25 -11.15
C ARG A 45 -3.43 10.99 -10.63
N LYS A 46 -2.74 10.18 -9.81
CA LYS A 46 -3.34 9.01 -9.16
C LYS A 46 -4.44 9.40 -8.17
N MET A 47 -4.23 10.47 -7.40
CA MET A 47 -5.22 10.98 -6.45
C MET A 47 -6.47 11.48 -7.18
N THR A 48 -6.32 12.31 -8.22
CA THR A 48 -7.42 12.80 -9.04
C THR A 48 -8.19 11.65 -9.68
N HIS A 49 -7.51 10.63 -10.20
CA HIS A 49 -8.19 9.45 -10.76
C HIS A 49 -8.98 8.66 -9.71
N LEU A 50 -8.48 8.56 -8.47
CA LEU A 50 -9.22 7.96 -7.36
C LEU A 50 -10.44 8.81 -6.97
N GLU A 51 -10.29 10.12 -6.88
CA GLU A 51 -11.38 11.06 -6.59
C GLU A 51 -12.48 10.99 -7.65
N ASP A 52 -12.11 10.91 -8.92
CA ASP A 52 -13.04 10.75 -10.04
C ASP A 52 -13.80 9.43 -9.99
N ALA A 53 -13.10 8.32 -9.72
CA ALA A 53 -13.74 7.02 -9.54
C ALA A 53 -14.72 7.04 -8.36
N MET A 54 -14.34 7.66 -7.25
CA MET A 54 -15.19 7.82 -6.07
C MET A 54 -16.40 8.72 -6.34
N ARG A 55 -16.25 9.77 -7.15
CA ARG A 55 -17.35 10.65 -7.56
C ARG A 55 -18.34 9.93 -8.49
N GLY A 56 -17.85 9.07 -9.38
CA GLY A 56 -18.71 8.19 -10.20
C GLY A 56 -19.58 7.27 -9.34
N LEU A 57 -19.07 6.82 -8.18
CA LEU A 57 -19.84 6.04 -7.21
C LEU A 57 -20.86 6.90 -6.42
N ARG A 58 -20.63 8.21 -6.25
CA ARG A 58 -21.59 9.15 -5.62
C ARG A 58 -22.76 9.55 -6.52
N GLY A 59 -22.66 9.29 -7.82
CA GLY A 59 -23.75 9.49 -8.80
C GLY A 59 -24.74 8.32 -8.87
N PHE A 60 -24.47 7.23 -8.14
CA PHE A 60 -25.48 6.23 -7.83
C PHE A 60 -26.45 6.91 -6.87
N ASP A 61 -27.66 7.16 -7.35
CA ASP A 61 -28.69 7.90 -6.67
C ASP A 61 -28.81 7.44 -5.19
N SER A 62 -29.14 8.35 -4.26
CA SER A 62 -29.35 8.02 -2.84
C SER A 62 -30.40 6.93 -2.58
N SER A 63 -31.26 6.60 -3.56
CA SER A 63 -32.18 5.46 -3.59
C SER A 63 -31.50 4.14 -3.95
N GLN A 64 -30.31 4.21 -4.56
CA GLN A 64 -29.52 3.09 -5.02
C GLN A 64 -28.31 2.85 -4.13
N SER A 65 -28.20 3.47 -2.94
CA SER A 65 -27.25 3.02 -1.91
C SER A 65 -27.40 1.51 -1.69
N VAL A 66 -26.46 0.71 -2.20
CA VAL A 66 -26.46 -0.74 -1.97
C VAL A 66 -26.35 -0.94 -0.47
N ARG A 67 -27.44 -1.43 0.14
CA ARG A 67 -27.51 -1.48 1.60
C ARG A 67 -26.42 -2.41 2.09
N TYR A 68 -25.87 -2.17 3.28
CA TYR A 68 -24.90 -3.08 3.89
C TYR A 68 -25.36 -4.56 3.86
N LYS A 69 -26.66 -4.79 4.00
CA LYS A 69 -27.30 -6.12 3.92
C LYS A 69 -27.28 -6.75 2.53
N GLU A 70 -27.17 -5.95 1.47
CA GLU A 70 -27.04 -6.40 0.08
C GLU A 70 -25.58 -6.69 -0.29
N LEU A 71 -24.61 -6.03 0.37
CA LEU A 71 -23.17 -6.27 0.18
C LEU A 71 -22.61 -7.36 1.10
N CYS A 72 -23.16 -7.52 2.31
CA CYS A 72 -22.63 -8.44 3.31
C CYS A 72 -23.39 -9.75 3.30
N THR A 73 -22.69 -10.84 3.01
CA THR A 73 -23.23 -12.22 3.10
C THR A 73 -23.66 -12.60 4.53
N PHE A 74 -23.08 -11.96 5.55
CA PHE A 74 -23.32 -12.28 6.97
C PHE A 74 -23.57 -11.01 7.82
N PRO A 75 -24.69 -10.28 7.58
CA PRO A 75 -24.90 -8.96 8.18
C PRO A 75 -25.30 -9.01 9.66
N LYS A 76 -25.67 -10.20 10.18
CA LYS A 76 -26.06 -10.43 11.59
C LYS A 76 -24.96 -11.11 12.42
N VAL A 77 -23.79 -11.37 11.84
CA VAL A 77 -22.70 -12.08 12.51
C VAL A 77 -21.76 -11.08 13.17
N GLU A 78 -21.77 -11.08 14.49
CA GLU A 78 -20.91 -10.26 15.34
C GLU A 78 -19.82 -11.09 16.02
N LEU A 79 -18.64 -10.52 16.21
CA LEU A 79 -17.55 -11.17 16.95
C LEU A 79 -17.83 -11.09 18.45
N PRO A 80 -17.41 -12.10 19.25
CA PRO A 80 -17.50 -12.02 20.70
C PRO A 80 -16.78 -10.77 21.23
N PRO A 81 -17.28 -10.13 22.30
CA PRO A 81 -16.61 -8.98 22.90
C PRO A 81 -15.14 -9.29 23.24
N GLY A 82 -14.23 -8.41 22.82
CA GLY A 82 -12.79 -8.57 23.06
C GLY A 82 -12.07 -9.57 22.14
N TYR A 83 -12.78 -10.25 21.24
CA TYR A 83 -12.16 -11.17 20.29
C TYR A 83 -11.35 -10.41 19.24
N LYS A 84 -10.04 -10.69 19.19
CA LYS A 84 -9.14 -10.14 18.16
C LYS A 84 -9.23 -11.01 16.91
N ILE A 85 -9.45 -10.38 15.75
CA ILE A 85 -9.44 -11.08 14.47
C ILE A 85 -8.05 -11.72 14.26
N PRO A 86 -7.97 -13.05 14.04
CA PRO A 86 -6.70 -13.73 13.79
C PRO A 86 -6.10 -13.28 12.46
N LYS A 87 -4.78 -13.20 12.41
CA LYS A 87 -4.06 -13.05 11.14
C LYS A 87 -3.90 -14.43 10.51
N PHE A 88 -4.44 -14.60 9.31
CA PHE A 88 -4.28 -15.83 8.53
C PHE A 88 -3.13 -15.69 7.55
N GLU A 89 -2.39 -16.79 7.38
CA GLU A 89 -1.61 -16.97 6.16
C GLU A 89 -2.61 -17.38 5.08
N LYS A 90 -2.59 -16.69 3.95
CA LYS A 90 -3.64 -16.87 2.95
C LYS A 90 -3.41 -18.14 2.14
N PHE A 91 -4.44 -18.97 2.06
CA PHE A 91 -4.41 -20.19 1.25
C PHE A 91 -4.86 -19.90 -0.18
N SER A 92 -3.94 -20.11 -1.12
CA SER A 92 -4.14 -19.91 -2.56
C SER A 92 -4.63 -21.16 -3.29
N GLY A 93 -4.85 -22.27 -2.55
CA GLY A 93 -5.13 -23.59 -3.11
C GLY A 93 -3.88 -24.42 -3.38
N LEU A 94 -2.69 -23.82 -3.26
CA LEU A 94 -1.41 -24.49 -3.39
C LEU A 94 -0.93 -24.99 -2.03
N GLY A 95 -0.68 -26.29 -1.89
CA GLY A 95 -0.27 -26.93 -0.64
C GLY A 95 -1.29 -27.96 -0.13
N ASN A 96 -1.04 -28.53 1.05
CA ASN A 96 -1.90 -29.57 1.62
C ASN A 96 -3.14 -28.95 2.30
N PRO A 97 -4.37 -29.18 1.81
CA PRO A 97 -5.58 -28.60 2.38
C PRO A 97 -5.84 -29.03 3.84
N PHE A 98 -5.46 -30.26 4.21
CA PHE A 98 -5.65 -30.76 5.58
C PHE A 98 -4.77 -30.01 6.59
N ILE A 99 -3.51 -29.74 6.23
CA ILE A 99 -2.59 -28.98 7.10
C ILE A 99 -3.11 -27.56 7.27
N TYR A 100 -3.56 -26.93 6.18
CA TYR A 100 -4.19 -25.61 6.23
C TYR A 100 -5.43 -25.61 7.14
N LEU A 101 -6.34 -26.57 6.98
CA LEU A 101 -7.54 -26.67 7.83
C LEU A 101 -7.20 -26.86 9.31
N LYS A 102 -6.15 -27.62 9.63
CA LYS A 102 -5.68 -27.78 11.01
C LYS A 102 -5.24 -26.44 11.60
N ILE A 103 -4.36 -25.72 10.91
CA ILE A 103 -3.87 -24.40 11.32
C ILE A 103 -5.02 -23.40 11.41
N TYR A 104 -5.96 -23.45 10.46
CA TYR A 104 -7.15 -22.62 10.46
C TYR A 104 -7.98 -22.85 11.73
N CYS A 105 -8.28 -24.11 12.07
CA CYS A 105 -9.03 -24.46 13.28
C CYS A 105 -8.31 -24.02 14.57
N GLU A 106 -6.99 -24.18 14.64
CA GLU A 106 -6.17 -23.71 15.77
C GLU A 106 -6.26 -22.19 15.95
N LYS A 107 -6.32 -21.41 14.87
CA LYS A 107 -6.47 -19.95 14.91
C LYS A 107 -7.85 -19.48 15.37
N LEU A 108 -8.85 -20.36 15.42
CA LEU A 108 -10.22 -20.02 15.84
C LEU A 108 -10.51 -20.39 17.30
N ILE A 109 -9.49 -20.75 18.08
CA ILE A 109 -9.63 -20.92 19.53
C ILE A 109 -10.18 -19.61 20.13
N GLY A 110 -11.30 -19.72 20.85
CA GLY A 110 -12.00 -18.57 21.44
C GLY A 110 -13.18 -18.02 20.63
N VAL A 111 -13.37 -18.42 19.36
CA VAL A 111 -14.60 -18.10 18.58
C VAL A 111 -15.80 -18.91 19.07
N GLY A 112 -15.56 -20.04 19.74
CA GLY A 112 -16.60 -21.02 20.06
C GLY A 112 -17.19 -21.65 18.79
N ASN A 113 -18.38 -22.24 18.87
CA ASN A 113 -19.02 -22.92 17.73
C ASN A 113 -19.88 -21.99 16.85
N ASN A 114 -19.59 -20.68 16.84
CA ASN A 114 -20.31 -19.75 15.98
C ASN A 114 -19.90 -19.94 14.52
N GLU A 115 -20.71 -20.69 13.78
CA GLU A 115 -20.48 -21.04 12.38
C GLU A 115 -20.37 -19.81 11.48
N GLY A 116 -21.20 -18.79 11.68
CA GLY A 116 -21.18 -17.57 10.89
C GLY A 116 -19.85 -16.83 10.97
N ILE A 117 -19.26 -16.75 12.17
CA ILE A 117 -17.93 -16.14 12.35
C ILE A 117 -16.86 -17.00 11.66
N ARG A 118 -16.94 -18.32 11.83
CA ARG A 118 -16.00 -19.26 11.20
C ARG A 118 -16.08 -19.17 9.68
N ILE A 119 -17.25 -19.06 9.07
CA ILE A 119 -17.36 -18.91 7.61
C ILE A 119 -16.77 -17.56 7.16
N LYS A 120 -17.05 -16.47 7.89
CA LYS A 120 -16.53 -15.14 7.58
C LYS A 120 -14.99 -15.09 7.65
N LEU A 121 -14.40 -15.68 8.70
CA LEU A 121 -12.95 -15.74 8.86
C LEU A 121 -12.30 -16.72 7.86
N PHE A 122 -13.02 -17.77 7.45
CA PHE A 122 -12.54 -18.69 6.42
C PHE A 122 -12.34 -17.95 5.09
N ASN A 123 -13.34 -17.16 4.65
CA ASN A 123 -13.21 -16.34 3.45
C ASN A 123 -11.98 -15.41 3.51
N GLN A 124 -11.71 -14.77 4.65
CA GLN A 124 -10.54 -13.90 4.84
C GLN A 124 -9.19 -14.64 4.77
N SER A 125 -9.19 -15.93 5.05
CA SER A 125 -8.01 -16.79 5.00
C SER A 125 -7.71 -17.36 3.61
N LEU A 126 -8.54 -17.09 2.60
CA LEU A 126 -8.32 -17.53 1.22
C LEU A 126 -7.73 -16.41 0.34
N THR A 127 -7.12 -16.79 -0.78
CA THR A 127 -6.66 -15.84 -1.81
C THR A 127 -6.71 -16.42 -3.22
N GLY A 128 -6.58 -15.54 -4.22
CA GLY A 128 -6.54 -15.89 -5.63
C GLY A 128 -7.74 -16.72 -6.08
N LYS A 129 -7.47 -17.72 -6.94
CA LYS A 129 -8.48 -18.60 -7.52
C LYS A 129 -9.29 -19.38 -6.48
N THR A 130 -8.70 -19.69 -5.32
CA THR A 130 -9.42 -20.39 -4.24
C THR A 130 -10.47 -19.51 -3.58
N LEU A 131 -10.17 -18.22 -3.39
CA LEU A 131 -11.17 -17.26 -2.91
C LEU A 131 -12.29 -17.06 -3.94
N GLU A 132 -11.94 -16.96 -5.23
CA GLU A 132 -12.92 -16.84 -6.31
C GLU A 132 -13.84 -18.06 -6.39
N TRP A 133 -13.29 -19.27 -6.27
CA TRP A 133 -14.08 -20.51 -6.25
C TRP A 133 -15.03 -20.56 -5.04
N TYR A 134 -14.56 -20.16 -3.86
CA TYR A 134 -15.36 -20.19 -2.64
C TYR A 134 -16.47 -19.13 -2.61
N SER A 135 -16.32 -18.04 -3.37
CA SER A 135 -17.27 -16.91 -3.38
C SER A 135 -18.27 -16.97 -4.54
N LYS A 136 -18.28 -18.06 -5.31
CA LYS A 136 -19.30 -18.37 -6.34
C LYS A 136 -20.47 -19.11 -5.73
#